data_AF-A0A4R9LJ13-F1
#
_entry.id   AF-A0A4R9LJ13-F1
#
_cell.length_a   1.000
_cell.length_b   1.000
_cell.length_c   1.000
_cell.angle_alpha   90.00
_cell.angle_beta   90.00
_cell.angle_gamma   90.00
#
_symmetry.space_group_name_H-M   'P 1'
#
loop_
_entity.id
_entity.type
_entity.pdbx_description
1 polymer ?
#
loop_
_entity_poly.entity_id
_entity_poly.type
_entity_poly.pdbx_seq_one_letter_code
_entity_poly.pdbx_strand_id
1 'polypeptide(L)'
;MRFDLLQVIRYFFLSVFLVLLSDCKTKIDLGKETSLPVLSTLFNNRMLLLLKGTYSTDSPLDWAELNGGLGTIYLDKQDIGDGTGGDPAMSTNDLPLAKDLPIFLDIGEVRISSKYTKGLNDLTQIKDALDSRKFWSFIAPNRQVFCTVPYSFDDDTCKQNNGVQKAYDFFNGIGAQYPSNDPSAETWGYDNSAETIATLSAVGKSFLGRQYYYSGIYFRSIVTGYAKDAGVPILTSTRFDNRLVYGLNIVPRNNYLPGTSAVAKTQIVPKMFPVLYSQQPTQADMEVRDGFDPYILEIRTNIKENLMVHSYTTSRSTTVTYVGYSDVFNDHNGEGDAGGNLLSRARIIYPETASSLVITGGGGSLRHVFAIFRNTEGNYTTTLPLAATPSKPTAKIKYLNPGSYKLVCLGDVSKIDGFPDTFVAETEFSIPEYPFRSTYTVNLTCP
;
A
#
# COMPACT_ATOMS: atom_id res chain seq x y z
N MET A 1 51.21 45.61 32.27
CA MET A 1 50.42 44.40 32.01
C MET A 1 50.64 43.99 30.57
N ARG A 2 51.32 42.86 30.31
CA ARG A 2 51.41 42.27 28.96
C ARG A 2 50.13 41.48 28.75
N PHE A 3 49.25 41.94 27.87
CA PHE A 3 48.13 41.13 27.43
C PHE A 3 48.68 40.05 26.50
N ASP A 4 48.46 38.80 26.87
CA ASP A 4 48.93 37.64 26.14
C ASP A 4 48.13 37.53 24.84
N LEU A 5 48.78 37.80 23.71
CA LEU A 5 48.14 37.89 22.38
C LEU A 5 47.37 36.60 22.04
N LEU A 6 47.83 35.46 22.54
CA LEU A 6 47.19 34.17 22.38
C LEU A 6 45.80 34.09 23.06
N GLN A 7 45.64 34.79 24.18
CA GLN A 7 44.38 34.81 24.93
C GLN A 7 43.34 35.67 24.20
N VAL A 8 43.77 36.80 23.64
CA VAL A 8 42.90 37.67 22.83
C VAL A 8 42.40 36.94 21.57
N ILE A 9 43.27 36.18 20.89
CA ILE A 9 42.89 35.39 19.72
C ILE A 9 41.88 34.29 20.09
N ARG A 10 42.06 33.61 21.23
CA ARG A 10 41.09 32.59 21.70
C ARG A 10 39.72 33.18 22.02
N TYR A 11 39.66 34.31 22.71
CA TYR A 11 38.38 34.97 23.01
C TYR A 11 37.71 35.54 21.77
N PHE A 12 38.49 36.04 20.80
CA PHE A 12 37.97 36.51 19.51
C PHE A 12 37.39 35.38 18.66
N PHE A 13 38.04 34.22 18.60
CA PHE A 13 37.46 33.06 17.91
C PHE A 13 36.20 32.54 18.61
N LEU A 14 36.18 32.52 19.95
CA LEU A 14 35.01 32.08 20.71
C LEU A 14 33.81 33.04 20.51
N SER A 15 34.05 34.35 20.49
CA SER A 15 33.00 35.34 20.27
C SER A 15 32.50 35.33 18.82
N VAL A 16 33.37 35.14 17.83
CA VAL A 16 32.95 34.96 16.43
C VAL A 16 32.14 33.67 16.25
N PHE A 17 32.50 32.57 16.94
CA PHE A 17 31.74 31.33 16.89
C PHE A 17 30.36 31.46 17.58
N LEU A 18 30.27 32.20 18.68
CA LEU A 18 29.02 32.52 19.37
C LEU A 18 28.10 33.40 18.52
N VAL A 19 28.64 34.36 17.77
CA VAL A 19 27.87 35.24 16.87
C VAL A 19 27.39 34.48 15.62
N LEU A 20 28.22 33.61 15.05
CA LEU A 20 27.83 32.78 13.90
C LEU A 20 26.76 31.73 14.25
N LEU A 21 26.64 31.33 15.52
CA LEU A 21 25.59 30.44 16.01
C LEU A 21 24.34 31.16 16.52
N SER A 22 24.40 32.49 16.73
CA SER A 22 23.26 33.26 17.25
C SER A 22 22.16 33.56 16.22
N ASP A 23 22.40 33.29 14.93
CA ASP A 23 21.45 33.56 13.84
C ASP A 23 20.95 32.30 13.10
N CYS A 24 21.00 31.13 13.74
CA CYS A 24 20.13 30.01 13.34
C CYS A 24 18.67 30.32 13.74
N LYS A 25 18.03 31.22 13.00
CA LYS A 25 16.57 31.44 13.06
C LYS A 25 15.86 30.16 12.60
N THR A 26 15.51 29.30 13.54
CA THR A 26 14.68 28.10 13.32
C THR A 26 13.21 28.31 13.68
N LYS A 27 12.76 29.56 13.84
CA LYS A 27 11.36 29.84 14.15
C LYS A 27 10.81 30.92 13.22
N ILE A 28 9.97 30.48 12.28
CA ILE A 28 8.88 31.31 11.80
C ILE A 28 8.07 31.67 13.05
N ASP A 29 8.02 32.95 13.39
CA ASP A 29 7.24 33.49 14.49
C ASP A 29 5.75 33.36 14.13
N LEU A 30 5.10 32.33 14.67
CA LEU A 30 3.66 32.07 14.51
C LEU A 30 2.80 32.84 15.54
N GLY A 31 3.37 33.84 16.22
CA GLY A 31 2.68 34.62 17.24
C GLY A 31 2.69 33.96 18.61
N LYS A 32 2.28 34.71 19.63
CA LYS A 32 2.27 34.29 21.05
C LYS A 32 1.49 32.98 21.19
N GLU A 33 2.21 31.89 21.47
CA GLU A 33 1.61 30.63 21.91
C GLU A 33 0.64 30.90 23.06
N THR A 34 -0.64 30.65 22.82
CA THR A 34 -1.68 30.82 23.83
C THR A 34 -1.58 29.67 24.83
N SER A 35 -1.62 29.95 26.14
CA SER A 35 -1.77 28.94 27.20
C SER A 35 -3.15 28.25 27.22
N LEU A 36 -3.98 28.54 26.21
CA LEU A 36 -5.29 27.95 26.03
C LEU A 36 -5.15 26.76 25.07
N PRO A 37 -5.74 25.60 25.39
CA PRO A 37 -5.76 24.46 24.47
C PRO A 37 -6.39 24.91 23.14
N VAL A 38 -5.60 24.87 22.07
CA VAL A 38 -6.08 25.12 20.71
C VAL A 38 -7.19 24.11 20.43
N LEU A 39 -8.28 24.48 19.76
CA LEU A 39 -9.39 23.55 19.44
C LEU A 39 -8.92 22.23 18.77
N SER A 40 -7.74 22.20 18.13
CA SER A 40 -7.10 20.97 17.64
C SER A 40 -6.70 19.98 18.75
N THR A 41 -6.44 20.43 19.97
CA THR A 41 -6.24 19.57 21.16
C THR A 41 -7.55 18.97 21.69
N LEU A 42 -8.72 19.48 21.26
CA LEU A 42 -10.03 18.86 21.53
C LEU A 42 -10.39 17.78 20.49
N PHE A 43 -9.71 17.74 19.34
CA PHE A 43 -9.86 16.68 18.36
C PHE A 43 -8.84 15.58 18.63
N ASN A 44 -9.31 14.47 19.21
CA ASN A 44 -8.49 13.36 19.67
C ASN A 44 -7.68 12.62 18.58
N ASN A 45 -7.79 12.95 17.29
CA ASN A 45 -7.04 12.30 16.22
C ASN A 45 -6.66 13.29 15.11
N ARG A 46 -5.38 13.66 15.06
CA ARG A 46 -4.76 14.40 13.94
C ARG A 46 -4.62 13.51 12.69
N MET A 47 -4.53 12.20 12.85
CA MET A 47 -4.41 11.24 11.74
C MET A 47 -5.75 10.59 11.41
N LEU A 48 -6.08 10.52 10.11
CA LEU A 48 -7.10 9.63 9.55
C LEU A 48 -6.44 8.50 8.76
N LEU A 49 -6.65 7.24 9.15
CA LEU A 49 -6.17 6.07 8.39
C LEU A 49 -7.23 5.61 7.38
N LEU A 50 -6.86 5.60 6.10
CA LEU A 50 -7.68 5.07 5.01
C LEU A 50 -7.01 3.85 4.38
N LEU A 51 -7.76 2.74 4.29
CA LEU A 51 -7.34 1.57 3.53
C LEU A 51 -8.07 1.52 2.18
N LYS A 52 -7.34 1.21 1.11
CA LYS A 52 -7.88 1.06 -0.25
C LYS A 52 -7.45 -0.28 -0.84
N GLY A 53 -8.36 -0.94 -1.54
CA GLY A 53 -8.15 -2.26 -2.15
C GLY A 53 -7.99 -2.22 -3.66
N THR A 54 -7.69 -1.06 -4.22
CA THR A 54 -7.66 -0.82 -5.66
C THR A 54 -6.31 -0.31 -6.14
N TYR A 55 -5.88 -0.70 -7.34
CA TYR A 55 -4.68 -0.15 -7.98
C TYR A 55 -4.83 1.36 -8.20
N SER A 56 -6.01 1.81 -8.63
CA SER A 56 -6.34 3.23 -8.81
C SER A 56 -6.73 3.89 -7.49
N THR A 57 -6.43 5.19 -7.33
CA THR A 57 -6.59 5.91 -6.06
C THR A 57 -8.00 6.38 -5.79
N ASP A 58 -8.58 7.16 -6.70
CA ASP A 58 -9.79 7.96 -6.42
C ASP A 58 -10.99 7.59 -7.29
N SER A 59 -10.74 6.91 -8.41
CA SER A 59 -11.76 6.55 -9.40
C SER A 59 -11.32 5.26 -10.10
N PRO A 60 -11.27 4.13 -9.37
CA PRO A 60 -10.96 2.83 -9.97
C PRO A 60 -12.04 2.44 -10.98
N LEU A 61 -11.71 1.44 -11.79
CA LEU A 61 -12.70 0.80 -12.66
C LEU A 61 -13.83 0.22 -11.82
N ASP A 62 -15.05 0.28 -12.34
CA ASP A 62 -16.17 -0.47 -11.78
C ASP A 62 -15.93 -1.98 -11.96
N TRP A 63 -16.56 -2.79 -11.12
CA TRP A 63 -16.43 -4.26 -11.22
C TRP A 63 -16.85 -4.81 -12.59
N ALA A 64 -17.80 -4.15 -13.26
CA ALA A 64 -18.24 -4.51 -14.61
C ALA A 64 -17.24 -4.06 -15.71
N GLU A 65 -16.35 -3.11 -15.41
CA GLU A 65 -15.35 -2.62 -16.35
C GLU A 65 -14.06 -3.47 -16.34
N LEU A 66 -13.91 -4.38 -15.37
CA LEU A 66 -12.76 -5.28 -15.28
C LEU A 66 -12.64 -6.19 -16.50
N ASN A 67 -11.41 -6.66 -16.75
CA ASN A 67 -11.06 -7.51 -17.88
C ASN A 67 -11.53 -6.94 -19.23
N GLY A 68 -11.24 -5.66 -19.46
CA GLY A 68 -11.61 -4.97 -20.69
C GLY A 68 -13.11 -4.74 -20.89
N GLY A 69 -13.89 -4.63 -19.81
CA GLY A 69 -15.34 -4.40 -19.87
C GLY A 69 -16.20 -5.66 -19.88
N LEU A 70 -15.59 -6.83 -19.68
CA LEU A 70 -16.32 -8.10 -19.57
C LEU A 70 -16.89 -8.32 -18.17
N GLY A 71 -16.31 -7.69 -17.15
CA GLY A 71 -16.69 -7.88 -15.76
C GLY A 71 -16.41 -9.28 -15.22
N THR A 72 -15.56 -10.04 -15.90
CA THR A 72 -15.13 -11.39 -15.55
C THR A 72 -13.84 -11.37 -14.73
N ILE A 73 -13.65 -12.37 -13.88
CA ILE A 73 -12.36 -12.62 -13.21
C ILE A 73 -11.34 -13.08 -14.27
N TYR A 74 -10.05 -12.73 -14.10
CA TYR A 74 -8.99 -13.18 -15.00
C TYR A 74 -8.77 -14.68 -14.87
N LEU A 75 -8.31 -15.34 -15.93
CA LEU A 75 -8.03 -16.77 -15.96
C LEU A 75 -6.54 -16.95 -16.09
N ASP A 76 -5.93 -17.70 -15.17
CA ASP A 76 -4.53 -18.05 -15.28
C ASP A 76 -4.30 -18.99 -16.49
N LYS A 77 -3.07 -19.00 -16.99
CA LYS A 77 -2.65 -19.86 -18.08
C LYS A 77 -2.76 -21.32 -17.64
N GLN A 78 -3.44 -22.13 -18.46
CA GLN A 78 -3.58 -23.57 -18.21
C GLN A 78 -2.52 -24.37 -18.98
N ASP A 79 -1.96 -25.39 -18.33
CA ASP A 79 -1.22 -26.45 -19.02
C ASP A 79 -2.21 -27.36 -19.76
N ILE A 80 -2.22 -27.24 -21.09
CA ILE A 80 -3.03 -28.06 -21.99
C ILE A 80 -2.29 -29.31 -22.48
N GLY A 81 -1.16 -29.67 -21.84
CA GLY A 81 -0.34 -30.83 -22.20
C GLY A 81 0.60 -30.58 -23.38
N ASP A 82 0.89 -29.31 -23.69
CA ASP A 82 1.80 -28.90 -24.78
C ASP A 82 3.25 -28.66 -24.29
N GLY A 83 3.51 -28.88 -23.00
CA GLY A 83 4.82 -28.70 -22.38
C GLY A 83 5.22 -27.24 -22.16
N THR A 84 4.29 -26.30 -22.31
CA THR A 84 4.55 -24.86 -22.11
C THR A 84 4.39 -24.40 -20.66
N GLY A 85 4.07 -25.31 -19.73
CA GLY A 85 3.77 -24.99 -18.34
C GLY A 85 2.42 -24.28 -18.17
N GLY A 86 1.94 -24.21 -16.93
CA GLY A 86 0.68 -23.59 -16.54
C GLY A 86 -0.07 -24.40 -15.49
N ASP A 87 -1.21 -23.88 -15.08
CA ASP A 87 -2.07 -24.51 -14.10
C ASP A 87 -2.79 -25.74 -14.66
N PRO A 88 -3.10 -26.75 -13.82
CA PRO A 88 -3.99 -27.83 -14.21
C PRO A 88 -5.31 -27.32 -14.80
N ALA A 89 -5.97 -28.14 -15.63
CA ALA A 89 -7.26 -27.77 -16.21
C ALA A 89 -8.27 -27.36 -15.12
N MET A 90 -8.76 -26.12 -15.20
CA MET A 90 -9.61 -25.52 -14.16
C MET A 90 -11.08 -25.82 -14.39
N SER A 91 -11.84 -25.95 -13.30
CA SER A 91 -13.30 -25.97 -13.36
C SER A 91 -13.85 -24.54 -13.28
N THR A 92 -14.30 -24.00 -14.41
CA THR A 92 -14.85 -22.62 -14.51
C THR A 92 -16.37 -22.56 -14.64
N ASN A 93 -17.05 -23.72 -14.62
CA ASN A 93 -18.51 -23.79 -14.58
C ASN A 93 -19.02 -22.97 -13.39
N ASP A 94 -20.07 -22.18 -13.56
CA ASP A 94 -20.66 -21.34 -12.51
C ASP A 94 -19.70 -20.33 -11.86
N LEU A 95 -18.57 -19.98 -12.51
CA LEU A 95 -17.72 -18.88 -12.06
C LEU A 95 -18.53 -17.57 -12.09
N PRO A 96 -18.72 -16.88 -10.95
CA PRO A 96 -19.46 -15.63 -10.94
C PRO A 96 -18.70 -14.53 -11.68
N LEU A 97 -19.44 -13.52 -12.13
CA LEU A 97 -18.83 -12.25 -12.53
C LEU A 97 -18.10 -11.62 -11.34
N ALA A 98 -17.12 -10.76 -11.61
CA ALA A 98 -16.29 -10.13 -10.58
C ALA A 98 -17.11 -9.35 -9.56
N LYS A 99 -18.17 -8.66 -10.01
CA LYS A 99 -19.11 -7.92 -9.15
C LYS A 99 -19.91 -8.81 -8.19
N ASP A 100 -20.10 -10.08 -8.54
CA ASP A 100 -20.95 -11.03 -7.82
C ASP A 100 -20.10 -12.01 -6.97
N LEU A 101 -18.77 -11.92 -7.02
CA LEU A 101 -17.88 -12.75 -6.22
C LEU A 101 -17.93 -12.31 -4.74
N PRO A 102 -18.33 -13.20 -3.81
CA PRO A 102 -18.21 -12.91 -2.39
C PRO A 102 -16.73 -12.78 -1.98
N ILE A 103 -16.38 -11.69 -1.28
CA ILE A 103 -15.03 -11.46 -0.76
C ILE A 103 -15.17 -11.06 0.71
N PHE A 104 -14.44 -11.76 1.58
CA PHE A 104 -14.43 -11.52 3.02
C PHE A 104 -13.00 -11.26 3.49
N LEU A 105 -12.76 -10.09 4.10
CA LEU A 105 -11.46 -9.67 4.61
C LEU A 105 -11.52 -9.54 6.13
N ASP A 106 -10.62 -10.22 6.83
CA ASP A 106 -10.39 -10.07 8.27
C ASP A 106 -9.02 -9.42 8.46
N ILE A 107 -9.03 -8.12 8.73
CA ILE A 107 -7.83 -7.33 8.96
C ILE A 107 -7.61 -7.28 10.46
N GLY A 108 -6.49 -7.83 10.93
CA GLY A 108 -6.16 -7.88 12.34
C GLY A 108 -5.67 -6.53 12.85
N GLU A 109 -4.72 -5.94 12.14
CA GLU A 109 -4.07 -4.70 12.54
C GLU A 109 -3.34 -4.01 11.37
N VAL A 110 -3.05 -2.72 11.57
CA VAL A 110 -2.18 -1.92 10.71
C VAL A 110 -1.07 -1.30 11.56
N ARG A 111 0.16 -1.37 11.03
CA ARG A 111 1.38 -0.91 11.70
C ARG A 111 2.21 -0.02 10.78
N ILE A 112 2.99 0.88 11.36
CA ILE A 112 3.99 1.68 10.66
C ILE A 112 5.32 1.68 11.41
N SER A 113 6.43 2.00 10.75
CA SER A 113 7.73 2.09 11.41
C SER A 113 8.62 3.17 10.83
N SER A 114 9.26 3.93 11.71
CA SER A 114 10.33 4.89 11.38
C SER A 114 11.73 4.26 11.40
N LYS A 115 11.85 2.96 11.67
CA LYS A 115 13.14 2.28 11.86
C LYS A 115 13.70 1.74 10.55
N TYR A 116 14.31 2.62 9.77
CA TYR A 116 14.84 2.31 8.43
C TYR A 116 15.73 1.05 8.38
N THR A 117 16.82 1.02 9.13
CA THR A 117 17.90 0.01 9.04
C THR A 117 17.42 -1.42 9.30
N LYS A 118 16.52 -1.60 10.26
CA LYS A 118 16.01 -2.91 10.71
C LYS A 118 15.06 -3.59 9.72
N GLY A 119 14.54 -2.85 8.74
CA GLY A 119 13.62 -3.38 7.73
C GLY A 119 14.25 -3.64 6.36
N LEU A 120 15.54 -3.35 6.17
CA LEU A 120 16.24 -3.38 4.87
C LEU A 120 16.25 -4.73 4.15
N ASN A 121 15.95 -5.83 4.85
CA ASN A 121 15.91 -7.18 4.28
C ASN A 121 14.51 -7.80 4.42
N ASP A 122 13.46 -7.11 3.97
CA ASP A 122 12.06 -7.60 4.05
C ASP A 122 11.68 -8.12 5.44
N LEU A 123 12.10 -7.39 6.46
CA LEU A 123 11.85 -7.72 7.88
C LEU A 123 12.47 -9.06 8.35
N THR A 124 13.29 -9.75 7.55
CA THR A 124 13.96 -11.02 7.94
C THR A 124 14.85 -10.88 9.18
N GLN A 125 15.23 -9.66 9.53
CA GLN A 125 15.99 -9.34 10.72
C GLN A 125 15.15 -9.37 12.00
N ILE A 126 13.81 -9.32 11.89
CA ILE A 126 12.87 -9.38 13.00
C ILE A 126 12.62 -10.84 13.34
N LYS A 127 13.31 -11.36 14.36
CA LYS A 127 13.32 -12.79 14.68
C LYS A 127 12.33 -13.20 15.76
N ASP A 128 11.91 -12.27 16.60
CA ASP A 128 11.04 -12.56 17.74
C ASP A 128 10.02 -11.45 18.04
N ALA A 129 9.14 -11.72 19.00
CA ALA A 129 8.10 -10.78 19.42
C ALA A 129 8.66 -9.51 20.05
N LEU A 130 9.82 -9.56 20.71
CA LEU A 130 10.46 -8.39 21.30
C LEU A 130 11.00 -7.47 20.20
N ASP A 131 11.67 -8.02 19.21
CA ASP A 131 12.16 -7.30 18.03
C ASP A 131 11.01 -6.71 17.22
N SER A 132 9.92 -7.45 17.04
CA SER A 132 8.71 -6.93 16.39
C SER A 132 8.13 -5.74 17.14
N ARG A 133 8.01 -5.81 18.47
CA ARG A 133 7.51 -4.69 19.29
C ARG A 133 8.45 -3.49 19.27
N LYS A 134 9.75 -3.72 19.18
CA LYS A 134 10.72 -2.63 19.00
C LYS A 134 10.60 -2.05 17.60
N PHE A 135 10.33 -2.82 16.57
CA PHE A 135 10.32 -2.31 15.20
C PHE A 135 9.06 -1.51 14.88
N TRP A 136 7.87 -2.02 15.23
CA TRP A 136 6.59 -1.46 14.80
C TRP A 136 5.98 -0.49 15.81
N SER A 137 5.41 0.61 15.28
CA SER A 137 4.42 1.43 15.96
C SER A 137 3.02 0.89 15.64
N PHE A 138 2.25 0.60 16.69
CA PHE A 138 0.90 0.04 16.59
C PHE A 138 -0.11 1.17 16.46
N ILE A 139 -0.53 1.47 15.23
CA ILE A 139 -1.45 2.57 14.97
C ILE A 139 -2.90 2.13 14.93
N ALA A 140 -3.18 0.89 14.54
CA ALA A 140 -4.53 0.39 14.37
C ALA A 140 -4.61 -1.07 14.85
N PRO A 141 -4.62 -1.32 16.17
CA PRO A 141 -4.54 -2.67 16.74
C PRO A 141 -5.88 -3.42 16.73
N ASN A 142 -6.98 -2.72 16.43
CA ASN A 142 -8.32 -3.29 16.51
C ASN A 142 -8.66 -4.04 15.22
N ARG A 143 -9.09 -5.29 15.35
CA ARG A 143 -9.59 -6.12 14.25
C ARG A 143 -10.75 -5.44 13.52
N GLN A 144 -10.74 -5.47 12.18
CA GLN A 144 -11.85 -5.03 11.34
C GLN A 144 -12.24 -6.11 10.33
N VAL A 145 -13.54 -6.25 10.05
CA VAL A 145 -14.08 -7.22 9.09
C VAL A 145 -14.78 -6.50 7.95
N PHE A 146 -14.36 -6.79 6.73
CA PHE A 146 -14.95 -6.25 5.49
C PHE A 146 -15.56 -7.42 4.71
N CYS A 147 -16.71 -7.20 4.08
CA CYS A 147 -17.48 -8.25 3.44
C CYS A 147 -18.25 -7.67 2.25
N THR A 148 -18.13 -8.21 1.05
CA THR A 148 -18.93 -7.71 -0.11
C THR A 148 -20.40 -8.12 -0.01
N VAL A 149 -20.67 -9.21 0.69
CA VAL A 149 -22.01 -9.68 1.04
C VAL A 149 -22.02 -10.19 2.49
N PRO A 150 -23.17 -10.20 3.18
CA PRO A 150 -23.27 -10.87 4.48
C PRO A 150 -22.97 -12.37 4.35
N TYR A 151 -22.13 -12.91 5.22
CA TYR A 151 -21.81 -14.35 5.26
C TYR A 151 -22.70 -15.14 6.22
N SER A 152 -23.63 -14.48 6.91
CA SER A 152 -24.62 -15.14 7.76
C SER A 152 -25.95 -14.39 7.85
N PHE A 153 -27.02 -15.13 8.14
CA PHE A 153 -28.34 -14.56 8.40
C PHE A 153 -28.47 -13.99 9.81
N ASP A 154 -27.78 -14.60 10.79
CA ASP A 154 -27.73 -14.10 12.16
C ASP A 154 -26.85 -12.84 12.28
N ASP A 155 -26.84 -12.22 13.46
CA ASP A 155 -25.91 -11.13 13.75
C ASP A 155 -24.46 -11.66 13.65
N ASP A 156 -23.63 -10.99 12.86
CA ASP A 156 -22.25 -11.37 12.57
C ASP A 156 -21.34 -10.15 12.59
N THR A 157 -20.02 -10.39 12.67
CA THR A 157 -19.05 -9.30 12.79
C THR A 157 -19.08 -8.36 11.57
N CYS A 158 -19.45 -8.87 10.39
CA CYS A 158 -19.64 -8.07 9.18
C CYS A 158 -20.79 -7.07 9.34
N LYS A 159 -21.94 -7.46 9.87
CA LYS A 159 -23.06 -6.54 10.15
C LYS A 159 -22.72 -5.56 11.28
N GLN A 160 -22.20 -6.08 12.40
CA GLN A 160 -21.87 -5.27 13.59
C GLN A 160 -20.85 -4.16 13.29
N ASN A 161 -19.87 -4.43 12.42
CA ASN A 161 -18.83 -3.47 12.06
C ASN A 161 -19.12 -2.65 10.81
N ASN A 162 -20.35 -2.70 10.27
CA ASN A 162 -20.70 -2.08 8.98
C ASN A 162 -19.74 -2.50 7.85
N GLY A 163 -19.38 -3.78 7.84
CA GLY A 163 -18.37 -4.37 6.97
C GLY A 163 -18.70 -4.31 5.48
N VAL A 164 -20.00 -4.26 5.14
CA VAL A 164 -20.45 -4.09 3.74
C VAL A 164 -20.13 -2.70 3.22
N GLN A 165 -20.45 -1.66 3.99
CA GLN A 165 -20.07 -0.29 3.62
C GLN A 165 -18.55 -0.13 3.56
N LYS A 166 -17.82 -0.71 4.53
CA LYS A 166 -16.35 -0.69 4.50
C LYS A 166 -15.79 -1.37 3.27
N ALA A 167 -16.32 -2.53 2.87
CA ALA A 167 -15.90 -3.19 1.64
C ALA A 167 -16.21 -2.34 0.40
N TYR A 168 -17.37 -1.69 0.35
CA TYR A 168 -17.73 -0.75 -0.72
C TYR A 168 -16.71 0.41 -0.81
N ASP A 169 -16.42 1.07 0.32
CA ASP A 169 -15.47 2.19 0.35
C ASP A 169 -14.05 1.75 -0.01
N PHE A 170 -13.65 0.55 0.44
CA PHE A 170 -12.36 -0.07 0.16
C PHE A 170 -12.16 -0.36 -1.33
N PHE A 171 -13.18 -0.89 -2.01
CA PHE A 171 -13.11 -1.31 -3.41
C PHE A 171 -13.52 -0.24 -4.44
N ASN A 172 -13.99 0.93 -4.00
CA ASN A 172 -14.36 2.03 -4.89
C ASN A 172 -13.39 3.23 -4.81
N GLY A 173 -12.24 3.07 -4.17
CA GLY A 173 -11.20 4.10 -4.11
C GLY A 173 -11.52 5.28 -3.17
N ILE A 174 -12.67 5.28 -2.49
CA ILE A 174 -12.97 6.26 -1.43
C ILE A 174 -12.00 6.06 -0.25
N GLY A 175 -11.73 4.80 0.07
CA GLY A 175 -10.93 4.39 1.20
C GLY A 175 -11.79 4.13 2.43
N ALA A 176 -11.73 2.90 2.94
CA ALA A 176 -12.39 2.53 4.18
C ALA A 176 -11.63 3.13 5.36
N GLN A 177 -12.35 3.89 6.21
CA GLN A 177 -11.77 4.42 7.43
C GLN A 177 -11.47 3.28 8.40
N TYR A 178 -10.25 3.27 8.93
CA TYR A 178 -9.80 2.29 9.89
C TYR A 178 -9.57 2.98 11.25
N PRO A 179 -10.14 2.49 12.36
CA PRO A 179 -9.92 3.07 13.68
C PRO A 179 -8.44 3.07 14.06
N SER A 180 -7.85 4.26 14.21
CA SER A 180 -6.41 4.42 14.42
C SER A 180 -6.09 5.46 15.49
N ASN A 181 -4.88 5.34 16.05
CA ASN A 181 -4.25 6.30 16.94
C ASN A 181 -3.06 6.93 16.21
N ASP A 182 -2.87 8.23 16.37
CA ASP A 182 -1.75 8.96 15.78
C ASP A 182 -0.45 8.74 16.60
N PRO A 183 0.59 8.08 16.06
CA PRO A 183 1.86 7.89 16.74
C PRO A 183 2.82 9.09 16.60
N SER A 184 2.47 10.13 15.83
CA SER A 184 3.35 11.24 15.49
C SER A 184 3.66 12.18 16.66
N ALA A 185 2.95 12.06 17.78
CA ALA A 185 3.27 12.76 19.01
C ALA A 185 4.65 12.34 19.60
N GLU A 186 5.22 11.20 19.18
CA GLU A 186 6.44 10.61 19.73
C GLU A 186 7.48 10.24 18.66
N THR A 187 7.60 11.02 17.58
CA THR A 187 8.54 10.70 16.50
C THR A 187 9.98 11.08 16.79
N TRP A 188 10.76 10.15 17.35
CA TRP A 188 12.23 10.21 17.36
C TRP A 188 12.83 9.47 16.16
N GLY A 189 13.65 10.16 15.37
CA GLY A 189 14.32 9.63 14.18
C GLY A 189 15.61 8.89 14.49
N TYR A 190 15.81 8.56 15.76
CA TYR A 190 17.06 8.06 16.29
C TYR A 190 17.01 6.53 16.39
N ASP A 191 17.82 5.84 15.60
CA ASP A 191 18.20 4.45 15.88
C ASP A 191 19.40 4.47 16.84
N ASN A 192 19.37 3.61 17.86
CA ASN A 192 20.40 3.56 18.90
C ASN A 192 21.72 2.92 18.39
N SER A 193 21.77 2.46 17.14
CA SER A 193 23.00 2.12 16.43
C SER A 193 23.57 3.39 15.78
N ALA A 194 24.55 4.00 16.45
CA ALA A 194 25.18 5.27 16.08
C ALA A 194 25.50 5.42 14.58
N GLU A 195 24.67 6.18 13.85
CA GLU A 195 25.02 6.77 12.57
C GLU A 195 24.91 8.29 12.70
N THR A 196 25.98 8.99 12.33
CA THR A 196 26.07 10.44 12.43
C THR A 196 25.05 11.11 11.50
N ILE A 197 24.66 12.35 11.80
CA ILE A 197 23.79 13.20 10.96
C ILE A 197 24.23 13.20 9.49
N ALA A 198 25.55 13.16 9.25
CA ALA A 198 26.14 13.14 7.91
C ALA A 198 25.79 11.87 7.11
N THR A 199 25.80 10.70 7.75
CA THR A 199 25.45 9.43 7.08
C THR A 199 23.98 9.37 6.72
N LEU A 200 23.10 9.85 7.61
CA LEU A 200 21.65 9.89 7.37
C LEU A 200 21.31 10.85 6.21
N SER A 201 21.93 12.03 6.18
CA SER A 201 21.70 13.01 5.12
C SER A 201 22.22 12.55 3.74
N ALA A 202 23.33 11.80 3.70
CA ALA A 202 23.90 11.26 2.46
C ALA A 202 23.01 10.21 1.76
N VAL A 203 22.09 9.58 2.48
CA VAL A 203 21.10 8.64 1.93
C VAL A 203 19.68 9.23 1.87
N GLY A 204 19.55 10.57 1.91
CA GLY A 204 18.27 11.28 1.74
C GLY A 204 17.35 11.28 2.96
N LYS A 205 17.87 11.04 4.17
CA LYS A 205 17.04 10.89 5.38
C LYS A 205 17.02 12.16 6.26
N SER A 206 15.88 12.38 6.90
CA SER A 206 15.73 13.37 7.96
C SER A 206 16.30 12.85 9.29
N PHE A 207 17.12 13.67 9.96
CA PHE A 207 17.61 13.41 11.32
C PHE A 207 16.49 13.50 12.39
N LEU A 208 15.39 14.19 12.08
CA LEU A 208 14.21 14.29 12.92
C LEU A 208 13.18 13.25 12.47
N GLY A 209 12.56 12.54 13.43
CA GLY A 209 11.77 11.30 13.25
C GLY A 209 10.47 11.37 12.47
N ARG A 210 10.31 12.40 11.66
CA ARG A 210 9.12 12.70 10.87
C ARG A 210 8.83 11.71 9.75
N GLN A 211 9.78 10.84 9.45
CA GLN A 211 9.67 9.90 8.35
C GLN A 211 9.33 8.50 8.87
N TYR A 212 8.24 7.95 8.37
CA TYR A 212 8.02 6.50 8.39
C TYR A 212 8.58 5.90 7.10
N TYR A 213 9.11 4.69 7.20
CA TYR A 213 9.70 3.97 6.06
C TYR A 213 8.94 2.69 5.75
N TYR A 214 8.13 2.20 6.70
CA TYR A 214 7.41 0.95 6.53
C TYR A 214 5.96 1.10 6.94
N SER A 215 5.09 0.40 6.22
CA SER A 215 3.73 0.09 6.66
C SER A 215 3.44 -1.39 6.47
N GLY A 216 2.69 -1.97 7.40
CA GLY A 216 2.29 -3.37 7.35
C GLY A 216 0.80 -3.52 7.58
N ILE A 217 0.11 -4.23 6.69
CA ILE A 217 -1.27 -4.67 6.89
C ILE A 217 -1.25 -6.17 7.22
N TYR A 218 -1.84 -6.53 8.36
CA TYR A 218 -2.00 -7.93 8.74
C TYR A 218 -3.39 -8.45 8.38
N PHE A 219 -3.46 -9.28 7.35
CA PHE A 219 -4.66 -10.02 7.00
C PHE A 219 -4.68 -11.35 7.74
N ARG A 220 -5.64 -11.52 8.64
CA ARG A 220 -5.88 -12.80 9.36
C ARG A 220 -6.52 -13.83 8.46
N SER A 221 -7.41 -13.38 7.58
CA SER A 221 -8.12 -14.21 6.61
C SER A 221 -8.58 -13.37 5.44
N ILE A 222 -8.48 -13.94 4.25
CA ILE A 222 -9.03 -13.39 3.01
C ILE A 222 -9.70 -14.56 2.33
N VAL A 223 -11.02 -14.53 2.25
CA VAL A 223 -11.81 -15.59 1.61
C VAL A 223 -12.43 -15.05 0.34
N THR A 224 -12.20 -15.78 -0.76
CA THR A 224 -12.89 -15.58 -2.03
C THR A 224 -13.94 -16.65 -2.19
N GLY A 225 -15.16 -16.26 -2.55
CA GLY A 225 -16.38 -17.09 -2.56
C GLY A 225 -16.47 -18.08 -3.70
N TYR A 226 -15.36 -18.45 -4.33
CA TYR A 226 -15.30 -19.45 -5.40
C TYR A 226 -14.11 -20.37 -5.19
N ALA A 227 -14.40 -21.63 -4.89
CA ALA A 227 -13.41 -22.70 -4.90
C ALA A 227 -14.09 -24.07 -5.11
N LYS A 228 -13.41 -24.96 -5.83
CA LYS A 228 -13.86 -26.30 -6.16
C LYS A 228 -12.71 -27.30 -5.96
N ASP A 229 -13.00 -28.46 -5.37
CA ASP A 229 -12.07 -29.60 -5.27
C ASP A 229 -12.65 -30.74 -6.10
N ALA A 230 -11.91 -31.22 -7.09
CA ALA A 230 -12.39 -32.18 -8.09
C ALA A 230 -13.71 -31.75 -8.76
N GLY A 231 -13.86 -30.44 -9.02
CA GLY A 231 -15.07 -29.85 -9.62
C GLY A 231 -16.26 -29.66 -8.66
N VAL A 232 -16.15 -30.12 -7.41
CA VAL A 232 -17.20 -29.97 -6.39
C VAL A 232 -16.95 -28.71 -5.55
N PRO A 233 -17.94 -27.82 -5.37
CA PRO A 233 -17.79 -26.63 -4.52
C PRO A 233 -17.29 -26.93 -3.10
N ILE A 234 -16.37 -26.11 -2.61
CA ILE A 234 -15.85 -26.20 -1.23
C ILE A 234 -16.80 -25.43 -0.29
N LEU A 235 -17.63 -26.17 0.45
CA LEU A 235 -18.71 -25.59 1.28
C LEU A 235 -18.49 -25.73 2.80
N THR A 236 -17.66 -26.69 3.22
CA THR A 236 -17.65 -27.16 4.62
C THR A 236 -16.28 -27.11 5.30
N SER A 237 -15.22 -26.81 4.57
CA SER A 237 -13.85 -26.76 5.12
C SER A 237 -13.35 -25.34 5.39
N THR A 238 -13.90 -24.32 4.71
CA THR A 238 -13.47 -22.94 4.89
C THR A 238 -14.28 -22.26 5.98
N ARG A 239 -13.57 -21.64 6.94
CA ARG A 239 -14.16 -20.81 7.98
C ARG A 239 -13.73 -19.36 7.84
N PHE A 240 -14.68 -18.45 7.99
CA PHE A 240 -14.45 -17.02 8.14
C PHE A 240 -15.20 -16.54 9.38
N ASP A 241 -14.52 -15.83 10.27
CA ASP A 241 -15.10 -15.37 11.53
C ASP A 241 -15.78 -16.52 12.33
N ASN A 242 -15.12 -17.67 12.37
CA ASN A 242 -15.59 -18.94 12.96
C ASN A 242 -16.85 -19.57 12.32
N ARG A 243 -17.39 -19.01 11.23
CA ARG A 243 -18.54 -19.55 10.49
C ARG A 243 -18.10 -20.23 9.20
N LEU A 244 -18.83 -21.26 8.78
CA LEU A 244 -18.60 -21.91 7.49
C LEU A 244 -19.03 -20.98 6.37
N VAL A 245 -18.18 -20.85 5.36
CA VAL A 245 -18.44 -20.02 4.18
C VAL A 245 -18.03 -20.77 2.92
N TYR A 246 -18.67 -20.43 1.81
CA TYR A 246 -18.31 -20.91 0.48
C TYR A 246 -16.94 -20.36 0.08
N GLY A 247 -16.12 -21.19 -0.56
CA GLY A 247 -14.86 -20.76 -1.17
C GLY A 247 -13.61 -21.16 -0.38
N LEU A 248 -12.53 -20.39 -0.51
CA LEU A 248 -11.21 -20.73 0.05
C LEU A 248 -10.57 -19.53 0.74
N ASN A 249 -9.92 -19.76 1.90
CA ASN A 249 -9.03 -18.76 2.47
C ASN A 249 -7.71 -18.75 1.69
N ILE A 250 -7.43 -17.65 1.01
CA ILE A 250 -6.28 -17.52 0.13
C ILE A 250 -5.02 -17.03 0.85
N VAL A 251 -5.10 -16.55 2.10
CA VAL A 251 -3.91 -16.07 2.84
C VAL A 251 -2.79 -17.11 2.90
N PRO A 252 -3.05 -18.40 3.27
CA PRO A 252 -2.00 -19.41 3.30
C PRO A 252 -1.33 -19.66 1.94
N ARG A 253 -2.08 -19.48 0.84
CA ARG A 253 -1.63 -19.69 -0.54
C ARG A 253 -0.74 -18.56 -1.04
N ASN A 254 -0.85 -17.37 -0.47
CA ASN A 254 -0.08 -16.19 -0.87
C ASN A 254 1.14 -15.91 0.03
N ASN A 255 1.44 -16.79 0.98
CA ASN A 255 2.52 -16.59 1.94
C ASN A 255 3.93 -16.76 1.34
N TYR A 256 4.06 -17.60 0.31
CA TYR A 256 5.34 -17.97 -0.28
C TYR A 256 5.22 -17.98 -1.79
N LEU A 257 6.35 -17.76 -2.48
CA LEU A 257 6.40 -17.87 -3.93
C LEU A 257 6.08 -19.30 -4.39
N PRO A 258 5.52 -19.47 -5.61
CA PRO A 258 5.38 -20.79 -6.21
C PRO A 258 6.69 -21.59 -6.16
N GLY A 259 6.59 -22.90 -5.93
CA GLY A 259 7.75 -23.79 -5.83
C GLY A 259 8.58 -23.70 -4.54
N THR A 260 8.19 -22.85 -3.56
CA THR A 260 8.93 -22.76 -2.28
C THR A 260 8.87 -24.09 -1.52
N SER A 261 10.02 -24.73 -1.31
CA SER A 261 10.11 -26.02 -0.62
C SER A 261 9.68 -25.93 0.86
N ALA A 262 9.21 -27.05 1.42
CA ALA A 262 8.82 -27.12 2.83
C ALA A 262 9.98 -26.73 3.78
N VAL A 263 11.22 -27.05 3.43
CA VAL A 263 12.41 -26.65 4.19
C VAL A 263 12.61 -25.14 4.13
N ALA A 264 12.53 -24.53 2.94
CA ALA A 264 12.70 -23.09 2.79
C ALA A 264 11.65 -22.29 3.57
N LYS A 265 10.41 -22.78 3.62
CA LYS A 265 9.33 -22.16 4.44
C LYS A 265 9.64 -22.08 5.93
N THR A 266 10.56 -22.90 6.45
CA THR A 266 10.99 -22.81 7.86
C THR A 266 12.02 -21.71 8.13
N GLN A 267 12.58 -21.11 7.07
CA GLN A 267 13.70 -20.17 7.15
C GLN A 267 13.30 -18.73 6.79
N ILE A 268 12.14 -18.52 6.17
CA ILE A 268 11.68 -17.21 5.68
C ILE A 268 10.34 -16.83 6.30
N VAL A 269 10.10 -15.53 6.45
CA VAL A 269 8.83 -15.00 6.97
C VAL A 269 7.74 -15.05 5.90
N PRO A 270 6.47 -15.33 6.26
CA PRO A 270 5.36 -15.29 5.31
C PRO A 270 5.12 -13.89 4.74
N LYS A 271 4.95 -13.77 3.41
CA LYS A 271 4.72 -12.49 2.72
C LYS A 271 3.44 -11.75 3.12
N MET A 272 2.40 -12.48 3.54
CA MET A 272 1.15 -11.87 4.03
C MET A 272 1.22 -11.46 5.52
N PHE A 273 2.39 -11.61 6.17
CA PHE A 273 2.60 -11.34 7.59
C PHE A 273 3.80 -10.39 7.84
N PRO A 274 3.67 -9.08 7.60
CA PRO A 274 2.53 -8.38 7.01
C PRO A 274 2.69 -8.14 5.50
N VAL A 275 1.61 -7.76 4.83
CA VAL A 275 1.71 -7.13 3.49
C VAL A 275 2.45 -5.81 3.65
N LEU A 276 3.69 -5.79 3.18
CA LEU A 276 4.68 -4.76 3.49
C LEU A 276 4.77 -3.72 2.38
N TYR A 277 4.72 -2.45 2.78
CA TYR A 277 5.31 -1.36 2.01
C TYR A 277 6.65 -0.98 2.64
N SER A 278 7.68 -0.85 1.81
CA SER A 278 9.01 -0.37 2.18
C SER A 278 9.38 0.81 1.29
N GLN A 279 9.63 1.95 1.93
CA GLN A 279 10.02 3.17 1.27
C GLN A 279 11.44 3.06 0.72
N GLN A 280 11.60 3.41 -0.55
CA GLN A 280 12.89 3.47 -1.21
C GLN A 280 13.68 4.72 -0.78
N PRO A 281 15.03 4.72 -0.83
CA PRO A 281 15.86 5.82 -0.34
C PRO A 281 15.53 7.21 -0.92
N THR A 282 14.98 7.28 -2.13
CA THR A 282 14.65 8.51 -2.85
C THR A 282 13.17 8.90 -2.76
N GLN A 283 12.38 8.15 -2.01
CA GLN A 283 10.97 8.43 -1.73
C GLN A 283 10.87 9.13 -0.37
N ALA A 284 9.87 10.00 -0.21
CA ALA A 284 9.52 10.69 1.04
C ALA A 284 7.99 10.72 1.17
N ASP A 285 7.38 9.55 1.02
CA ASP A 285 5.93 9.45 0.84
C ASP A 285 5.18 9.40 2.17
N MET A 286 5.85 8.93 3.23
CA MET A 286 5.30 8.86 4.58
C MET A 286 5.97 9.85 5.54
N GLU A 287 6.17 11.09 5.09
CA GLU A 287 6.68 12.19 5.92
C GLU A 287 5.54 12.93 6.64
N VAL A 288 5.66 13.07 7.96
CA VAL A 288 4.78 13.89 8.80
C VAL A 288 5.43 15.26 9.08
N ARG A 289 4.81 16.34 8.62
CA ARG A 289 5.18 17.73 8.92
C ARG A 289 5.02 18.05 10.41
N ASP A 290 5.75 19.07 10.86
CA ASP A 290 5.52 19.67 12.18
C ASP A 290 4.13 20.27 12.32
N GLY A 291 3.69 20.44 13.56
CA GLY A 291 2.45 21.14 13.89
C GLY A 291 1.31 20.18 14.19
N PHE A 292 0.10 20.74 14.22
CA PHE A 292 -1.12 20.02 14.57
C PHE A 292 -2.03 19.77 13.36
N ASP A 293 -1.49 19.97 12.16
CA ASP A 293 -2.28 19.89 10.93
C ASP A 293 -2.76 18.45 10.72
N PRO A 294 -4.07 18.25 10.46
CA PRO A 294 -4.62 16.93 10.25
C PRO A 294 -4.09 16.35 8.94
N TYR A 295 -3.77 15.07 8.96
CA TYR A 295 -3.24 14.36 7.80
C TYR A 295 -3.93 13.01 7.62
N ILE A 296 -3.91 12.53 6.37
CA ILE A 296 -4.44 11.22 6.02
C ILE A 296 -3.25 10.30 5.79
N LEU A 297 -3.22 9.17 6.50
CA LEU A 297 -2.39 8.04 6.13
C LEU A 297 -3.22 7.15 5.21
N GLU A 298 -2.89 7.16 3.92
CA GLU A 298 -3.50 6.29 2.93
C GLU A 298 -2.60 5.07 2.72
N ILE A 299 -3.15 3.87 2.88
CA ILE A 299 -2.48 2.62 2.52
C ILE A 299 -3.34 1.90 1.48
N ARG A 300 -2.75 1.66 0.31
CA ARG A 300 -3.43 1.11 -0.85
C ARG A 300 -2.82 -0.21 -1.25
N THR A 301 -3.68 -1.17 -1.58
CA THR A 301 -3.31 -2.46 -2.18
C THR A 301 -4.05 -2.66 -3.50
N ASN A 302 -3.63 -3.60 -4.35
CA ASN A 302 -4.24 -3.85 -5.66
C ASN A 302 -5.26 -5.00 -5.70
N ILE A 303 -5.95 -5.31 -4.60
CA ILE A 303 -6.82 -6.50 -4.49
C ILE A 303 -7.87 -6.60 -5.61
N LYS A 304 -8.61 -5.52 -5.90
CA LYS A 304 -9.76 -5.54 -6.81
C LYS A 304 -9.40 -5.95 -8.23
N GLU A 305 -8.39 -5.30 -8.79
CA GLU A 305 -7.97 -5.53 -10.16
C GLU A 305 -7.13 -6.81 -10.27
N ASN A 306 -6.57 -7.30 -9.17
CA ASN A 306 -5.63 -8.42 -9.13
C ASN A 306 -6.30 -9.77 -8.80
N LEU A 307 -7.55 -10.01 -9.20
CA LEU A 307 -8.24 -11.28 -8.94
C LEU A 307 -8.17 -12.21 -10.16
N MET A 308 -7.68 -13.43 -9.94
CA MET A 308 -7.48 -14.41 -11.00
C MET A 308 -7.93 -15.81 -10.54
N VAL A 309 -8.42 -16.62 -11.47
CA VAL A 309 -8.70 -18.04 -11.24
C VAL A 309 -7.41 -18.83 -11.40
N HIS A 310 -7.01 -19.54 -10.34
CA HIS A 310 -5.90 -20.48 -10.34
C HIS A 310 -6.38 -21.90 -10.08
N SER A 311 -5.50 -22.87 -10.31
CA SER A 311 -5.67 -24.21 -9.79
C SER A 311 -4.38 -24.91 -9.41
N TYR A 312 -4.47 -25.91 -8.56
CA TYR A 312 -3.33 -26.73 -8.16
C TYR A 312 -3.72 -28.18 -7.97
N THR A 313 -2.73 -29.07 -8.05
CA THR A 313 -2.95 -30.50 -7.80
C THR A 313 -2.68 -30.83 -6.34
N THR A 314 -3.65 -31.44 -5.66
CA THR A 314 -3.48 -31.89 -4.28
C THR A 314 -2.65 -33.17 -4.21
N SER A 315 -2.19 -33.54 -3.02
CA SER A 315 -1.55 -34.84 -2.77
C SER A 315 -2.44 -36.05 -3.08
N ARG A 316 -3.75 -35.85 -3.21
CA ARG A 316 -4.72 -36.89 -3.62
C ARG A 316 -4.89 -36.96 -5.15
N SER A 317 -4.06 -36.25 -5.91
CA SER A 317 -4.18 -36.13 -7.37
C SER A 317 -5.53 -35.55 -7.83
N THR A 318 -6.12 -34.68 -7.02
CA THR A 318 -7.32 -33.91 -7.39
C THR A 318 -6.96 -32.47 -7.69
N THR A 319 -7.57 -31.88 -8.72
CA THR A 319 -7.42 -30.46 -9.02
C THR A 319 -8.33 -29.63 -8.11
N VAL A 320 -7.74 -28.64 -7.45
CA VAL A 320 -8.48 -27.59 -6.75
C VAL A 320 -8.43 -26.33 -7.59
N THR A 321 -9.59 -25.79 -7.96
CA THR A 321 -9.73 -24.48 -8.65
C THR A 321 -10.23 -23.45 -7.66
N TYR A 322 -9.70 -22.23 -7.67
CA TYR A 322 -10.10 -21.18 -6.74
C TYR A 322 -9.79 -19.80 -7.33
N VAL A 323 -10.43 -18.75 -6.80
CA VAL A 323 -10.05 -17.36 -7.12
C VAL A 323 -9.00 -16.88 -6.12
N GLY A 324 -7.82 -16.50 -6.60
CA GLY A 324 -6.69 -15.96 -5.83
C GLY A 324 -6.24 -14.60 -6.34
N TYR A 325 -5.02 -14.21 -5.99
CA TYR A 325 -4.37 -13.03 -6.57
C TYR A 325 -3.59 -13.40 -7.82
N SER A 326 -3.64 -12.57 -8.87
CA SER A 326 -2.88 -12.81 -10.10
C SER A 326 -1.43 -13.14 -9.81
N ASP A 327 -0.84 -14.01 -10.60
CA ASP A 327 0.56 -14.42 -10.57
C ASP A 327 1.51 -13.47 -11.33
N VAL A 328 1.13 -12.18 -11.41
CA VAL A 328 1.81 -11.14 -12.19
C VAL A 328 3.34 -11.16 -12.09
N PHE A 329 3.91 -11.40 -10.90
CA PHE A 329 5.36 -11.38 -10.68
C PHE A 329 6.04 -12.74 -10.84
N ASN A 330 5.34 -13.84 -10.55
CA ASN A 330 5.92 -15.19 -10.55
C ASN A 330 4.85 -16.16 -11.00
N ASP A 331 5.01 -16.67 -12.21
CA ASP A 331 4.03 -17.55 -12.83
C ASP A 331 3.75 -18.78 -11.96
N HIS A 332 2.48 -19.07 -11.78
CA HIS A 332 1.99 -20.23 -11.06
C HIS A 332 1.78 -21.39 -12.05
N ASN A 333 2.24 -22.59 -11.67
CA ASN A 333 2.23 -23.77 -12.52
C ASN A 333 1.65 -24.98 -11.77
N GLY A 334 0.54 -24.78 -11.08
CA GLY A 334 -0.14 -25.83 -10.33
C GLY A 334 0.41 -26.11 -8.94
N GLU A 335 1.24 -25.24 -8.37
CA GLU A 335 1.76 -25.37 -7.02
C GLU A 335 0.71 -25.07 -5.92
N GLY A 336 0.97 -25.50 -4.69
CA GLY A 336 0.09 -25.18 -3.57
C GLY A 336 0.20 -23.74 -3.08
N ASP A 337 1.22 -23.00 -3.50
CA ASP A 337 1.46 -21.60 -3.14
C ASP A 337 1.49 -20.77 -4.42
N ALA A 338 0.70 -19.70 -4.49
CA ALA A 338 0.56 -18.83 -5.65
C ALA A 338 1.43 -17.56 -5.58
N GLY A 339 2.06 -17.28 -4.44
CA GLY A 339 2.93 -16.11 -4.31
C GLY A 339 2.25 -14.84 -3.78
N GLY A 340 3.06 -13.99 -3.15
CA GLY A 340 2.65 -12.70 -2.61
C GLY A 340 2.60 -11.62 -3.70
N ASN A 341 1.60 -11.73 -4.56
CA ASN A 341 1.36 -10.81 -5.68
C ASN A 341 0.54 -9.57 -5.28
N LEU A 342 0.21 -9.47 -4.00
CA LEU A 342 -0.42 -8.31 -3.42
C LEU A 342 0.64 -7.26 -3.10
N LEU A 343 0.58 -6.14 -3.81
CA LEU A 343 1.41 -4.98 -3.51
C LEU A 343 0.70 -4.06 -2.51
N SER A 344 1.49 -3.31 -1.75
CA SER A 344 1.01 -2.23 -0.90
C SER A 344 1.85 -0.97 -1.12
N ARG A 345 1.20 0.20 -1.07
CA ARG A 345 1.87 1.49 -0.99
C ARG A 345 1.18 2.36 0.06
N ALA A 346 2.00 2.98 0.91
CA ALA A 346 1.52 3.94 1.89
C ALA A 346 2.05 5.34 1.59
N ARG A 347 1.21 6.34 1.84
CA ARG A 347 1.60 7.75 1.75
C ARG A 347 0.80 8.61 2.72
N ILE A 348 1.39 9.75 3.07
CA ILE A 348 0.77 10.79 3.87
C ILE A 348 0.25 11.88 2.95
N ILE A 349 -0.97 12.32 3.20
CA ILE A 349 -1.66 13.37 2.45
C ILE A 349 -1.99 14.50 3.42
N TYR A 350 -1.74 15.73 2.99
CA TYR A 350 -2.15 16.95 3.70
C TYR A 350 -3.32 17.61 2.95
N PRO A 351 -4.59 17.35 3.31
CA PRO A 351 -5.74 17.79 2.51
C PRO A 351 -5.86 19.31 2.33
N GLU A 352 -5.24 20.08 3.21
CA GLU A 352 -5.18 21.54 3.13
C GLU A 352 -4.28 22.07 1.99
N THR A 353 -3.19 21.35 1.69
CA THR A 353 -2.18 21.74 0.68
C THR A 353 -2.18 20.84 -0.54
N ALA A 354 -2.84 19.68 -0.49
CA ALA A 354 -2.83 18.74 -1.59
C ALA A 354 -3.68 19.25 -2.75
N SER A 355 -3.13 19.13 -3.95
CA SER A 355 -3.75 19.57 -5.20
C SER A 355 -4.38 18.43 -5.98
N SER A 356 -5.13 18.79 -7.02
CA SER A 356 -5.67 17.85 -7.99
C SER A 356 -4.95 17.96 -9.32
N LEU A 357 -4.92 16.87 -10.06
CA LEU A 357 -4.44 16.80 -11.42
C LEU A 357 -5.58 16.38 -12.34
N VAL A 358 -5.77 17.10 -13.43
CA VAL A 358 -6.59 16.70 -14.58
C VAL A 358 -5.64 16.28 -15.69
N ILE A 359 -5.87 15.08 -16.21
CA ILE A 359 -5.06 14.48 -17.26
C ILE A 359 -5.86 14.54 -18.56
N THR A 360 -5.24 15.11 -19.57
CA THR A 360 -5.74 15.14 -20.94
C THR A 360 -4.98 14.11 -21.78
N GLY A 361 -5.64 13.58 -22.82
CA GLY A 361 -5.04 12.59 -23.72
C GLY A 361 -5.42 11.12 -23.46
N GLY A 362 -6.34 10.84 -22.52
CA GLY A 362 -6.89 9.49 -22.31
C GLY A 362 -7.88 9.08 -23.41
N GLY A 363 -7.66 7.91 -24.01
CA GLY A 363 -8.47 7.35 -25.10
C GLY A 363 -9.67 6.52 -24.65
N GLY A 364 -9.77 6.20 -23.35
CA GLY A 364 -10.88 5.44 -22.77
C GLY A 364 -10.66 3.93 -22.69
N SER A 365 -9.45 3.44 -22.95
CA SER A 365 -9.15 2.02 -22.77
C SER A 365 -9.31 1.58 -21.31
N LEU A 366 -10.05 0.50 -21.10
CA LEU A 366 -10.23 -0.14 -19.79
C LEU A 366 -9.01 -1.00 -19.37
N ARG A 367 -7.98 -1.07 -20.20
CA ARG A 367 -6.72 -1.80 -19.92
C ARG A 367 -5.56 -0.88 -19.61
N HIS A 368 -5.75 0.43 -19.73
CA HIS A 368 -4.69 1.40 -19.51
C HIS A 368 -5.00 2.29 -18.33
N VAL A 369 -3.93 2.68 -17.64
CA VAL A 369 -3.99 3.56 -16.47
C VAL A 369 -2.98 4.68 -16.62
N PHE A 370 -3.37 5.84 -16.14
CA PHE A 370 -2.44 6.89 -15.79
C PHE A 370 -1.94 6.66 -14.36
N ALA A 371 -0.63 6.57 -14.20
CA ALA A 371 0.05 6.29 -12.96
C ALA A 371 1.05 7.42 -12.64
N ILE A 372 1.06 7.88 -11.40
CA ILE A 372 1.96 8.93 -10.92
C ILE A 372 3.06 8.30 -10.08
N PHE A 373 4.30 8.61 -10.41
CA PHE A 373 5.48 8.24 -9.65
C PHE A 373 6.29 9.48 -9.30
N ARG A 374 7.19 9.42 -8.32
CA ARG A 374 8.20 10.47 -8.13
C ARG A 374 9.16 10.47 -9.33
N ASN A 375 9.76 11.62 -9.65
CA ASN A 375 10.77 11.69 -10.73
C ASN A 375 11.96 10.76 -10.55
N THR A 376 12.27 10.38 -9.31
CA THR A 376 13.37 9.49 -8.94
C THR A 376 13.03 8.00 -9.07
N GLU A 377 11.76 7.65 -9.28
CA GLU A 377 11.32 6.27 -9.46
C GLU A 377 11.47 5.85 -10.94
N GLY A 378 11.95 4.64 -11.18
CA GLY A 378 12.09 4.06 -12.54
C GLY A 378 11.48 2.68 -12.72
N ASN A 379 11.06 2.01 -11.64
CA ASN A 379 10.45 0.68 -11.69
C ASN A 379 8.92 0.78 -11.62
N TYR A 380 8.27 0.96 -12.77
CA TYR A 380 6.82 1.20 -12.84
C TYR A 380 5.98 -0.09 -12.82
N THR A 381 6.55 -1.21 -13.24
CA THR A 381 5.82 -2.46 -13.51
C THR A 381 5.92 -3.48 -12.37
N THR A 382 6.59 -3.13 -11.28
CA THR A 382 6.78 -4.00 -10.10
C THR A 382 6.40 -3.31 -8.79
N THR A 383 5.88 -2.09 -8.87
CA THR A 383 5.50 -1.29 -7.71
C THR A 383 4.15 -0.62 -7.93
N LEU A 384 3.45 -0.31 -6.85
CA LEU A 384 2.26 0.52 -6.95
C LEU A 384 2.66 1.99 -7.12
N PRO A 385 1.99 2.77 -7.99
CA PRO A 385 2.26 4.20 -8.13
C PRO A 385 1.81 5.00 -6.91
N LEU A 386 2.25 6.24 -6.74
CA LEU A 386 1.72 7.14 -5.71
C LEU A 386 0.22 7.34 -5.84
N ALA A 387 -0.22 7.52 -7.08
CA ALA A 387 -1.62 7.63 -7.41
C ALA A 387 -1.85 7.08 -8.82
N ALA A 388 -3.04 6.55 -9.07
CA ALA A 388 -3.41 6.12 -10.40
C ALA A 388 -4.90 6.32 -10.68
N THR A 389 -5.23 6.40 -11.96
CA THR A 389 -6.60 6.46 -12.46
C THR A 389 -6.66 5.78 -13.83
N PRO A 390 -7.78 5.13 -14.21
CA PRO A 390 -7.95 4.60 -15.55
C PRO A 390 -7.76 5.67 -16.63
N SER A 391 -7.36 5.26 -17.84
CA SER A 391 -7.12 6.14 -19.00
C SER A 391 -8.42 6.70 -19.62
N LYS A 392 -9.35 7.17 -18.79
CA LYS A 392 -10.62 7.77 -19.23
C LYS A 392 -10.38 9.18 -19.78
N PRO A 393 -11.21 9.67 -20.73
CA PRO A 393 -11.17 11.07 -21.14
C PRO A 393 -11.31 12.00 -19.93
N THR A 394 -10.41 12.98 -19.79
CA THR A 394 -10.38 13.93 -18.66
C THR A 394 -10.22 13.27 -17.28
N ALA A 395 -9.39 12.23 -17.19
CA ALA A 395 -9.12 11.55 -15.92
C ALA A 395 -8.60 12.51 -14.84
N LYS A 396 -8.96 12.24 -13.58
CA LYS A 396 -8.62 13.12 -12.45
C LYS A 396 -7.98 12.33 -11.32
N ILE A 397 -6.89 12.87 -10.80
CA ILE A 397 -6.26 12.40 -9.56
C ILE A 397 -6.38 13.50 -8.51
N LYS A 398 -6.72 13.14 -7.28
CA LYS A 398 -6.79 14.06 -6.15
C LYS A 398 -5.62 13.82 -5.20
N TYR A 399 -5.44 14.78 -4.30
CA TYR A 399 -4.54 14.65 -3.16
C TYR A 399 -3.07 14.40 -3.53
N LEU A 400 -2.55 15.18 -4.49
CA LEU A 400 -1.11 15.25 -4.76
C LEU A 400 -0.49 16.34 -3.92
N ASN A 401 0.43 15.94 -3.04
CA ASN A 401 1.27 16.89 -2.31
C ASN A 401 2.20 17.65 -3.27
N PRO A 402 2.85 18.73 -2.81
CA PRO A 402 3.95 19.34 -3.55
C PRO A 402 5.07 18.37 -3.89
N GLY A 403 5.69 18.56 -5.06
CA GLY A 403 6.81 17.75 -5.51
C GLY A 403 6.96 17.69 -7.03
N SER A 404 8.00 16.99 -7.47
CA SER A 404 8.23 16.67 -8.89
C SER A 404 7.85 15.22 -9.17
N TYR A 405 7.09 15.02 -10.24
CA TYR A 405 6.41 13.76 -10.55
C TYR A 405 6.49 13.40 -12.02
N LYS A 406 6.47 12.10 -12.28
CA LYS A 406 6.24 11.52 -13.60
C LYS A 406 4.81 11.04 -13.68
N LEU A 407 4.13 11.44 -14.74
CA LEU A 407 2.89 10.83 -15.18
C LEU A 407 3.26 9.77 -16.22
N VAL A 408 2.85 8.54 -15.99
CA VAL A 408 3.18 7.38 -16.81
C VAL A 408 1.89 6.73 -17.28
N CYS A 409 1.81 6.39 -18.56
CA CYS A 409 0.77 5.53 -19.12
C CYS A 409 1.27 4.09 -19.05
N LEU A 410 0.54 3.25 -18.33
CA LEU A 410 0.80 1.82 -18.21
C LEU A 410 -0.41 1.04 -18.76
N GLY A 411 -0.16 -0.13 -19.33
CA GLY A 411 -1.19 -1.01 -19.88
C GLY A 411 -1.09 -2.43 -19.30
N ASP A 412 -2.24 -3.04 -19.06
CA ASP A 412 -2.40 -4.49 -18.84
C ASP A 412 -2.63 -5.15 -20.21
N VAL A 413 -1.54 -5.48 -20.90
CA VAL A 413 -1.59 -5.94 -22.30
C VAL A 413 -0.74 -7.17 -22.58
N SER A 414 0.37 -7.42 -21.87
CA SER A 414 1.15 -8.64 -22.07
C SER A 414 0.49 -9.86 -21.45
N LYS A 415 0.18 -9.80 -20.15
CA LYS A 415 -0.42 -10.92 -19.43
C LYS A 415 -1.95 -10.90 -19.42
N ILE A 416 -2.57 -9.70 -19.41
CA ILE A 416 -4.04 -9.54 -19.29
C ILE A 416 -4.53 -10.23 -18.01
N ASP A 417 -4.00 -9.73 -16.89
CA ASP A 417 -4.19 -10.31 -15.56
C ASP A 417 -4.67 -9.29 -14.52
N GLY A 418 -4.99 -8.09 -15.00
CA GLY A 418 -5.45 -6.96 -14.21
C GLY A 418 -4.34 -6.09 -13.63
N PHE A 419 -3.07 -6.45 -13.81
CA PHE A 419 -1.95 -5.62 -13.43
C PHE A 419 -1.34 -4.90 -14.66
N PRO A 420 -1.19 -3.57 -14.62
CA PRO A 420 -0.63 -2.83 -15.74
C PRO A 420 0.90 -2.97 -15.77
N ASP A 421 1.36 -3.97 -16.52
CA ASP A 421 2.75 -4.45 -16.61
C ASP A 421 3.54 -3.87 -17.80
N THR A 422 2.89 -3.11 -18.67
CA THR A 422 3.48 -2.61 -19.91
C THR A 422 3.60 -1.09 -19.90
N PHE A 423 4.82 -0.58 -20.10
CA PHE A 423 5.05 0.86 -20.29
C PHE A 423 4.64 1.33 -21.69
N VAL A 424 3.93 2.45 -21.76
CA VAL A 424 3.51 3.05 -23.04
C VAL A 424 4.17 4.41 -23.28
N ALA A 425 4.05 5.34 -22.33
CA ALA A 425 4.57 6.70 -22.45
C ALA A 425 4.71 7.37 -21.08
N GLU A 426 5.54 8.42 -20.98
CA GLU A 426 5.63 9.25 -19.78
C GLU A 426 5.77 10.74 -20.10
N THR A 427 5.47 11.58 -19.10
CA THR A 427 5.76 13.00 -19.10
C THR A 427 6.06 13.47 -17.67
N GLU A 428 6.88 14.51 -17.53
CA GLU A 428 7.22 15.07 -16.22
C GLU A 428 6.36 16.31 -15.92
N PHE A 429 6.03 16.49 -14.65
CA PHE A 429 5.33 17.67 -14.16
C PHE A 429 5.70 17.96 -12.70
N SER A 430 5.36 19.14 -12.22
CA SER A 430 5.59 19.51 -10.83
C SER A 430 4.37 20.17 -10.21
N ILE A 431 4.20 19.94 -8.92
CA ILE A 431 3.22 20.61 -8.07
C ILE A 431 4.03 21.54 -7.14
N PRO A 432 3.80 22.87 -7.19
CA PRO A 432 4.59 23.84 -6.41
C PRO A 432 4.31 23.70 -4.90
N GLU A 433 5.18 24.26 -4.05
CA GLU A 433 5.12 24.12 -2.58
C GLU A 433 3.89 24.74 -1.91
N TYR A 434 3.24 25.73 -2.54
CA TYR A 434 2.03 26.38 -2.02
C TYR A 434 0.83 26.24 -2.96
N PRO A 435 0.40 25.01 -3.31
CA PRO A 435 -0.62 24.82 -4.31
C PRO A 435 -1.95 24.74 -3.57
N PHE A 436 -2.52 25.88 -3.19
CA PHE A 436 -3.75 25.95 -2.39
C PHE A 436 -4.93 25.29 -3.12
N ARG A 437 -5.09 23.96 -2.95
CA ARG A 437 -6.13 23.12 -3.56
C ARG A 437 -6.32 23.38 -5.06
N SER A 438 -5.21 23.66 -5.74
CA SER A 438 -5.23 24.01 -7.15
C SER A 438 -5.45 22.77 -8.01
N THR A 439 -5.99 22.97 -9.21
CA THR A 439 -6.11 21.92 -10.21
C THR A 439 -5.13 22.20 -11.35
N TYR A 440 -4.21 21.28 -11.57
CA TYR A 440 -3.23 21.35 -12.64
C TYR A 440 -3.68 20.50 -13.81
N THR A 441 -3.31 20.88 -15.03
CA THR A 441 -3.58 20.09 -16.24
C THR A 441 -2.27 19.58 -16.80
N VAL A 442 -2.20 18.27 -17.05
CA VAL A 442 -1.07 17.63 -17.73
C VAL A 442 -1.63 16.86 -18.93
N ASN A 443 -0.87 16.84 -20.02
CA ASN A 443 -1.23 16.11 -21.22
C ASN A 443 -0.32 14.90 -21.37
N LEU A 444 -0.89 13.72 -21.49
CA LEU A 444 -0.19 12.49 -21.86
C LEU A 444 -1.14 11.64 -22.69
N THR A 445 -0.74 11.32 -23.91
CA THR A 445 -1.50 10.41 -24.76
C THR A 445 -1.40 9.00 -24.20
N CYS A 446 -2.54 8.40 -23.91
CA CYS A 446 -2.67 7.03 -23.43
C CYS A 446 -3.93 6.44 -24.07
N PRO A 447 -3.87 5.23 -24.67
CA PRO A 447 -5.06 4.56 -25.18
C PRO A 447 -6.15 4.48 -24.11
#